data_AF-A0A428PMT0-F1
#
_entry.id   AF-A0A428PMT0-F1
#
_cell.length_a   1.000
_cell.length_b   1.000
_cell.length_c   1.000
_cell.angle_alpha   90.00
_cell.angle_beta   90.00
_cell.angle_gamma   90.00
#
_symmetry.space_group_name_H-M   'P 1'
#
loop_
_entity.id
_entity.type
_entity.pdbx_description
1 polymer ?
#
loop_
_entity_poly.entity_id
_entity_poly.type
_entity_poly.pdbx_seq_one_letter_code
_entity_poly.pdbx_strand_id
1 'polypeptide(L)'
;MPRYSIFTESARILNKALLSDPKLELPTSFAEAAQKVEFVGGDDQPFVLTPLKITESCASLTALVATAANVVAAERYGIPYQSVQVNTDVATLFLESVLLPTIGGKSFMQHPQMIKELAKMDIHQNMKPIKFYATNIYQTKDGR
;
A
#
# COMPACT_ATOMS: atom_id res chain seq x y z
N MET A 1 -15.92 -20.46 -5.87
CA MET A 1 -15.61 -19.06 -5.49
C MET A 1 -14.58 -18.52 -6.49
N PRO A 2 -14.69 -17.27 -6.95
CA PRO A 2 -13.64 -16.68 -7.79
C PRO A 2 -12.32 -16.64 -7.01
N ARG A 3 -11.21 -16.83 -7.73
CA ARG A 3 -9.85 -16.77 -7.16
C ARG A 3 -9.58 -15.34 -6.67
N TYR A 4 -8.98 -15.21 -5.49
CA TYR A 4 -8.58 -13.90 -4.98
C TYR A 4 -7.47 -13.30 -5.86
N SER A 5 -7.53 -11.98 -6.04
CA SER A 5 -6.59 -11.21 -6.86
C SER A 5 -6.39 -9.86 -6.19
N ILE A 6 -5.14 -9.50 -5.92
CA ILE A 6 -4.73 -8.20 -5.39
C ILE A 6 -5.28 -7.09 -6.30
N PHE A 7 -5.17 -7.26 -7.62
CA PHE A 7 -5.59 -6.22 -8.58
C PHE A 7 -7.09 -5.98 -8.50
N THR A 8 -7.87 -7.06 -8.51
CA THR A 8 -9.34 -6.99 -8.42
C THR A 8 -9.79 -6.39 -7.10
N GLU A 9 -9.15 -6.79 -6.00
CA GLU A 9 -9.51 -6.28 -4.67
C GLU A 9 -9.07 -4.82 -4.47
N SER A 10 -7.92 -4.41 -5.00
CA SER A 10 -7.47 -3.01 -5.00
C SER A 10 -8.41 -2.12 -5.79
N ALA A 11 -8.89 -2.58 -6.95
CA ALA A 11 -9.91 -1.89 -7.74
C ALA A 11 -11.24 -1.81 -6.98
N ARG A 12 -11.63 -2.87 -6.26
CA ARG A 12 -12.85 -2.87 -5.43
C ARG A 12 -12.74 -1.86 -4.30
N ILE A 13 -11.61 -1.78 -3.59
CA ILE A 13 -11.40 -0.82 -2.49
C ILE A 13 -11.42 0.60 -3.02
N LEU A 14 -10.71 0.89 -4.13
CA LEU A 14 -10.75 2.22 -4.75
C LEU A 14 -12.20 2.63 -5.10
N ASN A 15 -12.91 1.81 -5.85
CA ASN A 15 -14.22 2.19 -6.40
C ASN A 15 -15.37 2.09 -5.39
N LYS A 16 -15.37 1.08 -4.51
CA LYS A 16 -16.50 0.77 -3.62
C LYS A 16 -16.27 1.09 -2.15
N ALA A 17 -15.05 1.49 -1.76
CA ALA A 17 -14.78 1.95 -0.41
C ALA A 17 -14.34 3.41 -0.41
N LEU A 18 -13.38 3.80 -1.25
CA LEU A 18 -12.85 5.17 -1.23
C LEU A 18 -13.75 6.13 -2.03
N LEU A 19 -13.90 5.92 -3.34
CA LEU A 19 -14.63 6.84 -4.21
C LEU A 19 -16.14 6.92 -3.91
N SER A 20 -16.69 5.91 -3.24
CA SER A 20 -18.09 5.87 -2.83
C SER A 20 -18.33 6.31 -1.39
N ASP A 21 -17.30 6.68 -0.61
CA ASP A 21 -17.49 7.16 0.76
C ASP A 21 -17.95 8.63 0.74
N PRO A 22 -19.20 8.93 1.13
CA PRO A 22 -19.71 10.30 1.12
C PRO A 22 -18.94 11.22 2.08
N LYS A 23 -18.24 10.67 3.08
CA LYS A 23 -17.46 11.47 4.05
C LYS A 23 -16.22 12.11 3.44
N LEU A 24 -15.75 11.62 2.29
CA LEU A 24 -14.59 12.17 1.61
C LEU A 24 -14.96 13.36 0.70
N GLU A 25 -16.25 13.60 0.46
CA GLU A 25 -16.76 14.73 -0.34
C GLU A 25 -16.05 14.89 -1.70
N LEU A 26 -15.69 13.76 -2.32
CA LEU A 26 -14.94 13.76 -3.57
C LEU A 26 -15.85 14.19 -4.73
N PRO A 27 -15.39 15.09 -5.61
CA PRO A 27 -16.11 15.47 -6.82
C PRO A 27 -16.39 14.26 -7.73
N THR A 28 -17.46 14.34 -8.52
CA THR A 28 -17.81 13.28 -9.50
C THR A 28 -16.71 13.06 -10.54
N SER A 29 -15.87 14.07 -10.82
CA SER A 29 -14.70 13.96 -11.69
C SER A 29 -13.69 12.89 -11.24
N PHE A 30 -13.64 12.57 -9.95
CA PHE A 30 -12.78 11.48 -9.44
C PHE A 30 -13.22 10.12 -9.98
N ALA A 31 -14.52 9.85 -10.06
CA ALA A 31 -15.03 8.57 -10.57
C ALA A 31 -14.69 8.39 -12.06
N GLU A 32 -14.72 9.48 -12.84
CA GLU A 32 -14.33 9.46 -14.26
C GLU A 32 -12.82 9.30 -14.42
N ALA A 33 -12.03 10.05 -13.65
CA ALA A 33 -10.57 9.96 -13.69
C ALA A 33 -10.06 8.57 -13.23
N ALA A 34 -10.72 7.95 -12.25
CA ALA A 34 -10.35 6.64 -11.73
C ALA A 34 -10.51 5.51 -12.77
N GLN A 35 -11.37 5.68 -13.80
CA GLN A 35 -11.48 4.72 -14.90
C GLN A 35 -10.19 4.60 -15.73
N LYS A 36 -9.28 5.57 -15.61
CA LYS A 36 -7.96 5.53 -16.26
C LYS A 36 -6.91 4.80 -15.44
N VAL A 37 -7.23 4.34 -14.24
CA VAL A 37 -6.32 3.60 -13.38
C VAL A 37 -6.33 2.12 -13.74
N GLU A 38 -5.14 1.58 -13.98
CA GLU A 38 -4.87 0.16 -14.14
C GLU A 38 -3.93 -0.30 -13.01
N PHE A 39 -4.28 -1.40 -12.34
CA PHE A 39 -3.40 -2.05 -11.37
C PHE A 39 -2.50 -3.05 -12.11
N VAL A 40 -1.19 -2.92 -11.91
CA VAL A 40 -0.17 -3.75 -12.55
C VAL A 40 0.79 -4.30 -11.49
N GLY A 41 1.59 -5.30 -11.85
CA GLY A 41 2.56 -5.92 -10.94
C GLY A 41 3.16 -7.19 -11.54
N GLY A 42 4.07 -7.84 -10.81
CA GLY A 42 4.67 -9.11 -11.23
C GLY A 42 3.68 -10.29 -11.18
N ASP A 43 2.77 -10.30 -10.20
CA ASP A 43 1.68 -11.27 -10.06
C ASP A 43 0.48 -10.60 -9.35
N ASP A 44 -0.72 -11.16 -9.52
CA ASP A 44 -1.93 -10.70 -8.85
C ASP A 44 -2.26 -11.52 -7.58
N GLN A 45 -1.39 -12.46 -7.20
CA GLN A 45 -1.57 -13.30 -6.02
C GLN A 45 -1.03 -12.65 -4.74
N PRO A 46 -1.68 -12.86 -3.57
CA PRO A 46 -1.17 -12.43 -2.27
C PRO A 46 0.25 -12.93 -2.02
N PHE A 47 1.15 -12.03 -1.66
CA PHE A 47 2.53 -12.36 -1.30
C PHE A 47 2.94 -11.85 0.09
N VAL A 48 2.21 -10.91 0.67
CA VAL A 48 2.41 -10.48 2.06
C VAL A 48 1.64 -11.43 2.97
N LEU A 49 2.35 -12.14 3.84
CA LEU A 49 1.79 -13.15 4.75
C LEU A 49 1.09 -12.50 5.94
N THR A 50 -0.06 -11.88 5.69
CA THR A 50 -0.86 -11.19 6.69
C THR A 50 -2.36 -11.32 6.39
N PRO A 51 -3.24 -11.41 7.40
CA PRO A 51 -4.69 -11.42 7.16
C PRO A 51 -5.23 -10.04 6.75
N LEU A 52 -4.41 -8.99 6.85
CA LEU A 52 -4.78 -7.63 6.50
C LEU A 52 -4.59 -7.39 5.00
N LYS A 53 -5.49 -6.61 4.38
CA LYS A 53 -5.42 -6.26 2.95
C LYS A 53 -4.44 -5.11 2.70
N ILE A 54 -3.20 -5.29 3.14
CA ILE A 54 -2.26 -4.17 3.24
C ILE A 54 -1.79 -3.74 1.85
N THR A 55 -1.37 -4.68 1.01
CA THR A 55 -0.99 -4.41 -0.38
C THR A 55 -2.11 -3.72 -1.14
N GLU A 56 -3.33 -4.24 -1.03
CA GLU A 56 -4.49 -3.68 -1.71
C GLU A 56 -4.83 -2.29 -1.19
N SER A 57 -4.76 -2.07 0.12
CA SER A 57 -5.02 -0.76 0.72
C SER A 57 -3.99 0.28 0.25
N CYS A 58 -2.71 -0.07 0.26
CA CYS A 58 -1.64 0.81 -0.23
C CYS A 58 -1.80 1.12 -1.72
N ALA A 59 -2.10 0.11 -2.55
CA ALA A 59 -2.34 0.28 -3.96
C ALA A 59 -3.56 1.18 -4.22
N SER A 60 -4.68 0.95 -3.54
CA SER A 60 -5.89 1.77 -3.67
C SER A 60 -5.68 3.22 -3.23
N LEU A 61 -4.94 3.46 -2.15
CA LEU A 61 -4.61 4.81 -1.71
C LEU A 61 -3.69 5.52 -2.70
N THR A 62 -2.71 4.80 -3.25
CA THR A 62 -1.85 5.32 -4.33
C THR A 62 -2.69 5.67 -5.57
N ALA A 63 -3.63 4.81 -5.94
CA ALA A 63 -4.56 5.06 -7.03
C ALA A 63 -5.48 6.27 -6.79
N LEU A 64 -5.91 6.49 -5.55
CA LEU A 64 -6.68 7.69 -5.18
C LEU A 64 -5.85 8.96 -5.37
N VAL A 65 -4.58 8.96 -4.95
CA VAL A 65 -3.66 10.08 -5.18
C VAL A 65 -3.46 10.34 -6.68
N ALA A 66 -3.26 9.28 -7.47
CA ALA A 66 -3.11 9.43 -8.92
C ALA A 66 -4.39 9.93 -9.60
N THR A 67 -5.55 9.49 -9.11
CA THR A 67 -6.88 10.00 -9.54
C THR A 67 -6.99 11.50 -9.27
N ALA A 68 -6.66 11.94 -8.05
CA ALA A 68 -6.65 13.35 -7.70
C ALA A 68 -5.68 14.16 -8.59
N ALA A 69 -4.49 13.62 -8.88
CA ALA A 69 -3.53 14.26 -9.77
C ALA A 69 -4.08 14.42 -11.19
N ASN A 70 -4.77 13.40 -11.73
CA ASN A 70 -5.46 13.47 -13.02
C ASN A 70 -6.55 14.55 -13.05
N VAL A 71 -7.38 14.63 -11.99
CA VAL A 71 -8.42 15.65 -11.87
C VAL A 71 -7.81 17.05 -11.84
N VAL A 72 -6.76 17.25 -11.03
CA VAL A 72 -6.03 18.52 -10.97
C VAL A 72 -5.40 18.87 -12.33
N ALA A 73 -4.81 17.89 -13.02
CA ALA A 73 -4.22 18.08 -14.35
C ALA A 73 -5.26 18.59 -15.36
N ALA A 74 -6.46 18.01 -15.35
CA ALA A 74 -7.56 18.43 -16.21
C ALA A 74 -8.12 19.80 -15.84
N GLU A 75 -8.48 20.00 -14.58
CA GLU A 75 -9.18 21.22 -14.15
C GLU A 75 -8.28 22.45 -14.14
N ARG A 76 -7.01 22.30 -13.75
CA ARG A 76 -6.08 23.44 -13.64
C ARG A 76 -5.33 23.73 -14.92
N TYR A 77 -5.03 22.70 -15.71
CA TYR A 77 -4.09 22.81 -16.83
C TYR A 77 -4.69 22.38 -18.18
N GLY A 78 -5.95 21.95 -18.22
CA GLY A 78 -6.61 21.50 -19.45
C GLY A 78 -6.01 20.21 -20.03
N ILE A 79 -5.24 19.46 -19.24
CA ILE A 79 -4.63 18.20 -19.67
C ILE A 79 -5.69 17.09 -19.53
N PRO A 80 -6.07 16.38 -20.60
CA PRO A 80 -7.08 15.32 -20.50
C PRO A 80 -6.61 14.21 -19.57
N TYR A 81 -7.56 13.48 -18.95
CA TYR A 81 -7.22 12.37 -18.05
C TYR A 81 -6.28 11.37 -18.71
N GLN A 82 -5.17 11.12 -18.04
CA GLN A 82 -4.10 10.26 -18.54
C GLN A 82 -4.28 8.83 -18.02
N SER A 83 -3.85 7.84 -18.79
CA SER A 83 -3.75 6.46 -18.29
C SER A 83 -2.73 6.39 -17.15
N VAL A 84 -3.12 5.77 -16.04
CA VAL A 84 -2.29 5.64 -14.84
C VAL A 84 -2.10 4.17 -14.56
N GLN A 85 -0.85 3.75 -14.36
CA GLN A 85 -0.54 2.42 -13.87
C GLN A 85 -0.06 2.48 -12.42
N VAL A 86 -0.76 1.76 -11.54
CA VAL A 86 -0.38 1.62 -10.13
C VAL A 86 0.24 0.24 -9.96
N ASN A 87 1.55 0.21 -9.75
CA ASN A 87 2.28 -1.02 -9.49
C ASN A 87 2.07 -1.48 -8.04
N THR A 88 1.47 -2.65 -7.82
CA THR A 88 1.15 -3.18 -6.48
C THR A 88 2.39 -3.60 -5.70
N ASP A 89 3.43 -4.06 -6.38
CA ASP A 89 4.68 -4.48 -5.75
C ASP A 89 5.37 -3.25 -5.13
N VAL A 90 5.41 -2.15 -5.89
CA VAL A 90 5.94 -0.86 -5.43
C VAL A 90 5.04 -0.25 -4.35
N ALA A 91 3.72 -0.28 -4.55
CA ALA A 91 2.78 0.27 -3.56
C ALA A 91 2.91 -0.45 -2.20
N THR A 92 3.19 -1.75 -2.20
CA THR A 92 3.43 -2.52 -0.98
C THR A 92 4.62 -1.99 -0.18
N LEU A 93 5.68 -1.52 -0.86
CA LEU A 93 6.86 -0.96 -0.20
C LEU A 93 6.55 0.32 0.59
N PHE A 94 5.41 0.98 0.34
CA PHE A 94 4.97 2.10 1.16
C PHE A 94 4.87 1.72 2.64
N LEU A 95 4.63 0.45 2.97
CA LEU A 95 4.62 -0.04 4.35
C LEU A 95 5.97 0.08 5.05
N GLU A 96 7.04 -0.20 4.32
CA GLU A 96 8.40 -0.09 4.82
C GLU A 96 8.91 1.36 4.75
N SER A 97 8.14 2.28 4.16
CA SER A 97 8.54 3.67 4.02
C SER A 97 8.75 4.37 5.36
N VAL A 98 8.12 3.89 6.44
CA VAL A 98 8.33 4.39 7.81
C VAL A 98 9.80 4.27 8.27
N LEU A 99 10.57 3.36 7.66
CA LEU A 99 11.97 3.13 8.00
C LEU A 99 12.95 4.06 7.27
N LEU A 100 12.49 4.73 6.20
CA LEU A 100 13.33 5.56 5.32
C LEU A 100 13.72 6.94 5.87
N PRO A 101 12.88 7.65 6.66
CA PRO A 101 13.21 9.00 7.10
C PRO A 101 14.47 9.08 7.96
N THR A 102 15.08 10.26 7.94
CA THR A 102 16.11 10.66 8.90
C THR A 102 15.53 11.65 9.91
N ILE A 103 15.89 11.50 11.18
CA ILE A 103 15.48 12.35 12.29
C ILE A 103 16.75 12.96 12.87
N GLY A 104 16.91 14.28 12.74
CA GLY A 104 18.12 14.98 13.20
C GLY A 104 19.41 14.47 12.54
N GLY A 105 19.35 14.08 11.27
CA GLY A 105 20.50 13.55 10.51
C GLY A 105 20.85 12.09 10.78
N LYS A 106 20.08 11.37 11.61
CA LYS A 106 20.23 9.92 11.85
C LYS A 106 19.09 9.16 11.21
N SER A 107 19.33 7.94 10.73
CA SER A 107 18.23 7.11 10.22
C SER A 107 17.22 6.79 11.33
N PHE A 108 15.96 6.59 10.95
CA PHE A 108 14.89 6.17 11.86
C PHE A 108 15.32 5.00 12.77
N MET A 109 15.97 4.00 12.17
CA MET A 109 16.45 2.79 12.86
C MET A 109 17.63 3.02 13.82
N GLN A 110 18.30 4.17 13.75
CA GLN A 110 19.42 4.54 14.60
C GLN A 110 19.06 5.63 15.62
N HIS A 111 17.87 6.21 15.53
CA HIS A 111 17.45 7.29 16.42
C HIS A 111 17.09 6.72 17.81
N PRO A 112 17.76 7.13 18.90
CA PRO A 112 17.60 6.51 20.22
C PRO A 112 16.16 6.50 20.74
N GLN A 113 15.41 7.57 20.51
CA GLN A 113 14.01 7.65 20.90
C GLN A 113 13.14 6.68 20.09
N MET A 114 13.40 6.53 18.79
CA MET A 114 12.61 5.61 17.96
C MET A 114 12.88 4.16 18.36
N ILE A 115 14.14 3.80 18.60
CA ILE A 115 14.50 2.47 19.12
C ILE A 115 13.79 2.20 20.44
N LYS A 116 13.74 3.18 21.36
CA LYS A 116 13.05 3.05 22.64
C LYS A 116 11.54 2.81 22.46
N GLU A 117 10.89 3.50 21.53
CA GLU A 117 9.46 3.30 21.28
C GLU A 117 9.19 1.96 20.57
N LEU A 118 10.00 1.58 19.59
CA LEU A 118 9.91 0.27 18.93
C LEU A 118 10.09 -0.89 19.92
N ALA A 119 10.99 -0.75 20.89
CA ALA A 119 11.19 -1.76 21.93
C ALA A 119 9.94 -1.99 22.81
N LYS A 120 9.05 -0.99 22.95
CA LYS A 120 7.76 -1.17 23.64
C LYS A 120 6.78 -2.00 22.81
N MET A 121 6.90 -1.95 21.49
CA MET A 121 6.04 -2.70 20.57
C MET A 121 6.51 -4.15 20.42
N ASP A 122 7.78 -4.46 20.70
CA ASP A 122 8.32 -5.82 20.69
C ASP A 122 7.94 -6.63 21.95
N ILE A 123 6.63 -6.72 22.23
CA ILE A 123 6.07 -7.42 23.40
C ILE A 123 6.47 -8.89 23.48
N HIS A 124 6.84 -9.49 22.35
CA HIS A 124 7.21 -10.91 22.24
C HIS A 124 8.71 -11.12 22.04
N GLN A 125 9.52 -10.07 22.10
CA GLN A 125 10.99 -10.14 22.00
C GLN A 125 11.44 -10.79 20.67
N ASN A 126 10.75 -10.49 19.57
CA ASN A 126 11.07 -10.94 18.21
C ASN A 126 12.50 -10.57 17.81
N MET A 127 13.08 -9.51 18.39
CA MET A 127 14.48 -9.14 18.13
C MET A 127 15.52 -10.09 18.76
N LYS A 128 15.11 -11.08 19.57
CA LYS A 128 16.04 -12.11 20.06
C LYS A 128 16.52 -12.98 18.90
N PRO A 129 17.82 -13.29 18.78
CA PRO A 129 18.38 -14.02 17.64
C PRO A 129 17.61 -15.28 17.26
N ILE A 130 17.29 -16.13 18.26
CA ILE A 130 16.56 -17.38 17.99
C ILE A 130 15.14 -17.18 17.44
N LYS A 131 14.45 -16.11 17.84
CA LYS A 131 13.10 -15.80 17.36
C LYS A 131 13.13 -15.13 16.01
N PHE A 132 14.06 -14.19 15.82
CA PHE A 132 14.28 -13.52 14.55
C PHE A 132 14.64 -14.50 13.44
N TYR A 133 15.54 -15.46 13.71
CA TYR A 133 15.89 -16.49 12.74
C TYR A 133 14.80 -17.56 12.55
N ALA A 134 13.82 -17.64 13.46
CA ALA A 134 12.72 -18.59 13.38
C ALA A 134 11.58 -18.19 12.44
N THR A 135 11.56 -16.94 11.93
CA THR A 135 10.43 -16.43 11.14
C THR A 135 10.33 -17.03 9.73
N ASN A 136 11.39 -17.68 9.23
CA ASN A 136 11.47 -18.18 7.86
C ASN A 136 11.70 -19.71 7.77
N ILE A 137 11.46 -20.46 8.85
CA ILE A 137 11.81 -21.90 8.91
C ILE A 137 10.66 -22.80 8.41
N TYR A 138 9.46 -22.27 8.25
CA TYR A 138 8.29 -23.07 7.86
C TYR A 138 8.03 -22.96 6.36
N GLN A 139 8.13 -24.09 5.67
CA GLN A 139 7.71 -24.23 4.29
C GLN A 139 6.22 -23.89 4.17
N THR A 140 5.87 -22.99 3.26
CA THR A 140 4.48 -22.60 3.07
C THR A 140 3.69 -23.77 2.47
N LYS A 141 2.35 -23.73 2.57
CA LYS A 141 1.46 -24.81 2.09
C LYS A 141 1.65 -25.13 0.60
N ASP A 142 2.09 -24.15 -0.19
CA ASP A 142 2.39 -24.23 -1.62
C ASP A 142 3.84 -24.63 -1.93
N GLY A 143 4.62 -25.01 -0.91
CA GLY A 143 5.98 -25.53 -1.07
C GLY A 143 7.06 -24.46 -1.25
N ARG A 144 6.73 -23.19 -1.00
CA ARG A 144 7.64 -22.05 -1.07
C ARG A 144 8.25 -21.70 0.28
#